data_AF-A0A918M929-F1
#
_entry.id   AF-A0A918M929-F1
#
_cell.length_a   1.000
_cell.length_b   1.000
_cell.length_c   1.000
_cell.angle_alpha   90.00
_cell.angle_beta   90.00
_cell.angle_gamma   90.00
#
_symmetry.space_group_name_H-M   'P 1'
#
loop_
_entity.id
_entity.type
_entity.pdbx_description
1 polymer ?
#
loop_
_entity_poly.entity_id
_entity_poly.type
_entity_poly.pdbx_seq_one_letter_code
_entity_poly.pdbx_strand_id
1 'polypeptide(L)'
;MPDHDPPAAWPPRMSDAEATAEARRIIADAYGAVPQMPTAYRDRTPLPAYGSTPPVLQPDRRIVPAWAAGMAVAGIGTGAAFVGVGCGIWLACQGFAAVTLTSVLFVTLPIAAVAALAAAIGSAVRSVKATRTETHHYYSGPVRQETNTITAPAYGLIARSRNELHR
;
A
#
# COMPACT_ATOMS: atom_id res chain seq x y z
N MET A 1 -14.58 -71.00 -83.92
CA MET A 1 -14.65 -71.50 -82.54
C MET A 1 -13.28 -71.20 -81.95
N PRO A 2 -13.12 -70.27 -80.98
CA PRO A 2 -11.80 -69.88 -80.50
C PRO A 2 -11.25 -70.92 -79.53
N ASP A 3 -10.01 -71.35 -79.77
CA ASP A 3 -9.24 -72.22 -78.88
C ASP A 3 -8.96 -71.50 -77.55
N HIS A 4 -9.24 -72.18 -76.43
CA HIS A 4 -8.86 -71.72 -75.10
C HIS A 4 -7.47 -72.28 -74.76
N ASP A 5 -6.48 -71.40 -74.61
CA ASP A 5 -5.20 -71.75 -73.98
C ASP A 5 -5.44 -72.20 -72.53
N PRO A 6 -4.78 -73.27 -72.05
CA PRO A 6 -4.89 -73.70 -70.66
C PRO A 6 -4.27 -72.64 -69.72
N PRO A 7 -4.83 -72.43 -68.52
CA PRO A 7 -4.32 -71.44 -67.59
C PRO A 7 -2.88 -71.75 -67.20
N ALA A 8 -2.01 -70.73 -67.30
CA ALA A 8 -0.61 -70.82 -66.92
C ALA A 8 -0.45 -71.44 -65.53
N ALA A 9 0.42 -72.45 -65.44
CA ALA A 9 0.76 -73.12 -64.20
C ALA A 9 1.13 -72.09 -63.13
N TRP A 10 0.54 -72.21 -61.95
CA TRP A 10 0.87 -71.35 -60.82
C TRP A 10 2.38 -71.42 -60.55
N PRO A 11 3.02 -70.29 -60.20
CA PRO A 11 4.43 -70.29 -59.86
C PRO A 11 4.68 -71.30 -58.73
N PRO A 12 5.87 -71.96 -58.71
CA PRO A 12 6.19 -72.93 -57.68
C PRO A 12 5.98 -72.31 -56.29
N ARG A 13 5.24 -73.01 -55.41
CA ARG A 13 5.08 -72.58 -54.03
C ARG A 13 6.46 -72.64 -53.36
N MET A 14 6.91 -71.50 -52.81
CA MET A 14 8.12 -71.44 -52.00
C MET A 14 8.04 -72.45 -50.86
N SER A 15 9.16 -73.10 -50.57
CA SER A 15 9.26 -73.93 -49.37
C SER A 15 9.17 -73.07 -48.11
N ASP A 16 8.72 -73.65 -46.99
CA ASP A 16 8.58 -72.91 -45.73
C ASP A 16 9.89 -72.26 -45.26
N ALA A 17 11.03 -72.88 -45.59
CA ALA A 17 12.35 -72.35 -45.29
C ALA A 17 12.67 -71.09 -46.12
N GLU A 18 12.34 -71.09 -47.42
CA GLU A 18 12.52 -69.94 -48.31
C GLU A 18 11.56 -68.81 -47.94
N ALA A 19 10.30 -69.14 -47.63
CA ALA A 19 9.31 -68.17 -47.18
C ALA A 19 9.75 -67.49 -45.87
N THR A 20 10.33 -68.26 -44.95
CA THR A 20 10.85 -67.70 -43.67
C THR A 20 12.07 -66.82 -43.89
N ALA A 21 12.99 -67.20 -44.79
CA ALA A 21 14.16 -66.40 -45.12
C ALA A 21 13.75 -65.07 -45.79
N GLU A 22 12.81 -65.12 -46.72
CA GLU A 22 12.32 -63.94 -47.43
C GLU A 22 11.50 -63.03 -46.50
N ALA A 23 10.67 -63.59 -45.62
CA ALA A 23 9.96 -62.83 -44.60
C ALA A 23 10.92 -62.08 -43.67
N ARG A 24 12.02 -62.71 -43.24
CA ARG A 24 13.04 -62.03 -42.43
C ARG A 24 13.73 -60.91 -43.21
N ARG A 25 14.02 -61.11 -44.50
CA ARG A 25 14.62 -60.06 -45.35
C ARG A 25 13.70 -58.86 -45.47
N ILE A 26 12.41 -59.08 -45.72
CA ILE A 26 11.40 -58.02 -45.84
C ILE A 26 11.25 -57.26 -44.51
N ILE A 27 11.21 -57.96 -43.37
CA ILE A 27 11.12 -57.32 -42.05
C ILE A 27 12.39 -56.50 -41.76
N ALA A 28 13.58 -57.03 -42.04
CA ALA A 28 14.84 -56.33 -41.81
C ALA A 28 14.95 -55.07 -42.67
N ASP A 29 14.48 -55.12 -43.92
CA ASP A 29 14.45 -53.98 -44.82
C ASP A 29 13.41 -52.93 -44.40
N ALA A 30 12.20 -53.38 -44.03
CA ALA A 30 11.12 -52.50 -43.58
C ALA A 30 11.40 -51.78 -42.25
N TYR A 31 12.12 -52.43 -41.34
CA TYR A 31 12.51 -51.87 -40.04
C TYR A 31 13.96 -51.39 -39.99
N GLY A 32 14.63 -51.34 -41.15
CA GLY A 32 15.94 -50.72 -41.28
C GLY A 32 15.91 -49.26 -40.86
N ALA A 33 17.02 -48.77 -40.30
CA ALA A 33 17.15 -47.37 -39.94
C ALA A 33 17.07 -46.50 -41.21
N VAL A 34 15.95 -45.82 -41.41
CA VAL A 34 15.78 -44.87 -42.51
C VAL A 34 16.79 -43.73 -42.33
N PRO A 35 17.59 -43.37 -43.35
CA PRO A 35 18.45 -42.21 -43.29
C PRO A 35 17.62 -40.97 -42.92
N GLN A 36 17.84 -40.41 -41.73
CA GLN A 36 17.14 -39.21 -41.31
C GLN A 36 17.63 -38.06 -42.18
N MET A 37 16.83 -37.68 -43.17
CA MET A 37 17.08 -36.51 -43.97
C MET A 37 16.90 -35.28 -43.05
N PRO A 38 17.94 -34.46 -42.83
CA PRO A 38 17.81 -33.29 -41.97
C PRO A 38 16.78 -32.34 -42.59
N THR A 39 15.59 -32.24 -42.00
CA THR A 39 14.51 -31.37 -42.48
C THR A 39 14.71 -29.91 -42.10
N ALA A 40 15.74 -29.60 -41.31
CA ALA A 40 16.07 -28.25 -40.90
C ALA A 40 17.59 -28.04 -40.83
N TYR A 41 18.07 -27.03 -41.56
CA TYR A 41 19.39 -26.45 -41.36
C TYR A 41 19.29 -25.34 -40.33
N ARG A 42 20.07 -25.43 -39.25
CA ARG A 42 20.20 -24.36 -38.25
C ARG A 42 21.62 -23.83 -38.30
N ASP A 43 21.77 -22.61 -38.80
CA ASP A 43 23.03 -21.89 -38.73
C ASP A 43 23.36 -21.60 -37.25
N ARG A 44 24.57 -21.98 -36.83
CA ARG A 44 25.11 -21.75 -35.48
C ARG A 44 26.19 -20.66 -35.48
N THR A 45 26.42 -20.02 -36.61
CA THR A 45 27.38 -18.91 -36.66
C THR A 45 26.93 -17.81 -35.69
N PRO A 46 27.85 -17.31 -34.85
CA PRO A 46 27.52 -16.22 -33.94
C PRO A 46 27.17 -14.99 -34.77
N LEU A 47 25.98 -14.45 -34.55
CA LEU A 47 25.54 -13.22 -35.22
C LEU A 47 26.43 -12.06 -34.78
N PRO A 48 26.83 -11.17 -35.71
CA PRO A 48 27.56 -9.97 -35.34
C PRO A 48 26.69 -9.07 -34.45
N ALA A 49 27.31 -8.41 -33.48
CA ALA A 49 26.61 -7.50 -32.56
C ALA A 49 25.93 -6.33 -33.29
N TYR A 50 26.48 -5.94 -34.45
CA TYR A 50 25.96 -4.88 -35.30
C TYR A 50 25.97 -5.33 -36.76
N GLY A 51 24.90 -5.02 -37.48
CA GLY A 51 24.82 -5.23 -38.93
C GLY A 51 25.65 -4.20 -39.70
N SER A 52 25.88 -4.46 -40.98
CA SER A 52 26.52 -3.52 -41.92
C SER A 52 25.62 -2.33 -42.29
N THR A 53 24.37 -2.34 -41.84
CA THR A 53 23.43 -1.25 -42.08
C THR A 53 23.83 -0.05 -41.25
N PRO A 54 24.08 1.13 -41.86
CA PRO A 54 24.40 2.33 -41.10
C PRO A 54 23.23 2.70 -40.17
N PRO A 55 23.50 3.30 -39.00
CA PRO A 55 22.45 3.79 -38.12
C PRO A 55 21.50 4.72 -38.89
N VAL A 56 20.24 4.30 -39.02
CA VAL A 56 19.21 5.15 -39.60
C VAL A 56 18.74 6.10 -38.52
N LEU A 57 18.70 7.41 -38.83
CA LEU A 57 18.15 8.41 -37.93
C LEU A 57 16.70 8.06 -37.64
N GLN A 58 16.45 7.58 -36.43
CA GLN A 58 15.10 7.34 -35.96
C GLN A 58 14.50 8.72 -35.67
N PRO A 59 13.36 9.09 -36.29
CA PRO A 59 12.67 10.31 -35.91
C PRO A 59 12.40 10.24 -34.42
N ASP A 60 12.89 11.20 -33.64
CA ASP A 60 12.73 11.20 -32.20
C ASP A 60 11.30 11.64 -31.85
N ARG A 61 10.38 10.69 -31.97
CA ARG A 61 8.95 10.85 -31.64
C ARG A 61 8.62 10.17 -30.31
N ARG A 62 9.62 9.86 -29.49
CA ARG A 62 9.42 9.35 -28.12
C ARG A 62 9.19 10.53 -27.17
N ILE A 63 8.20 11.36 -27.48
CA ILE A 63 7.64 12.27 -26.48
C ILE A 63 6.83 11.39 -25.56
N VAL A 64 7.41 11.05 -24.41
CA VAL A 64 6.63 10.53 -23.28
C VAL A 64 5.50 11.52 -23.08
N PRO A 65 4.23 11.09 -23.09
CA PRO A 65 3.13 12.02 -22.98
C PRO A 65 3.30 12.79 -21.66
N ALA A 66 3.04 14.11 -21.68
CA ALA A 66 3.37 15.00 -20.56
C ALA A 66 2.80 14.54 -19.21
N TRP A 67 1.68 13.82 -19.23
CA TRP A 67 1.08 13.21 -18.03
C TRP A 67 1.99 12.13 -17.39
N ALA A 68 2.73 11.35 -18.18
CA ALA A 68 3.63 10.32 -17.68
C ALA A 68 4.87 10.92 -17.00
N ALA A 69 5.40 12.02 -17.54
CA ALA A 69 6.44 12.80 -16.87
C ALA A 69 5.92 13.40 -15.55
N GLY A 70 4.68 13.88 -15.52
CA GLY A 70 4.02 14.37 -14.31
C GLY A 70 3.89 13.30 -13.21
N MET A 71 3.53 12.07 -13.57
CA MET A 71 3.40 10.96 -12.61
C MET A 71 4.74 10.56 -11.99
N ALA A 72 5.84 10.61 -12.76
CA ALA A 72 7.18 10.33 -12.24
C ALA A 72 7.60 11.36 -11.19
N VAL A 73 7.38 12.65 -11.46
CA VAL A 73 7.68 13.74 -10.51
C VAL A 73 6.81 13.62 -9.26
N ALA A 74 5.52 13.31 -9.41
CA ALA A 74 4.61 13.09 -8.30
C ALA A 74 5.06 11.93 -7.41
N GLY A 75 5.51 10.81 -8.01
CA GLY A 75 6.04 9.67 -7.27
C GLY A 75 7.30 10.00 -6.47
N ILE A 76 8.25 10.71 -7.09
CA ILE A 76 9.49 11.16 -6.41
C ILE A 76 9.15 12.12 -5.27
N GLY A 77 8.26 13.09 -5.50
CA GLY A 77 7.84 14.05 -4.46
C GLY A 77 7.15 13.37 -3.28
N THR A 78 6.29 12.38 -3.56
CA THR A 78 5.61 11.59 -2.52
C THR A 78 6.62 10.80 -1.70
N GLY A 79 7.56 10.11 -2.35
CA GLY A 79 8.61 9.36 -1.66
C GLY A 79 9.49 10.25 -0.78
N ALA A 80 9.94 11.40 -1.30
CA ALA A 80 10.73 12.36 -0.54
C ALA A 80 9.97 12.94 0.68
N ALA A 81 8.67 13.18 0.53
CA ALA A 81 7.83 13.65 1.63
C ALA A 81 7.75 12.61 2.76
N PHE A 82 7.50 11.34 2.44
CA PHE A 82 7.43 10.28 3.45
C PHE A 82 8.78 10.04 4.15
N VAL A 83 9.89 10.13 3.44
CA VAL A 83 11.23 10.04 4.05
C VAL A 83 11.47 11.22 4.99
N GLY A 84 11.10 12.45 4.58
CA GLY A 84 11.20 13.63 5.43
C GLY A 84 10.35 13.53 6.70
N VAL A 85 9.11 13.06 6.58
CA VAL A 85 8.21 12.82 7.72
C VAL A 85 8.78 11.74 8.64
N GLY A 86 9.24 10.62 8.09
CA GLY A 86 9.85 9.54 8.88
C GLY A 86 11.10 9.99 9.64
N CYS A 87 11.96 10.77 8.98
CA CYS A 87 13.15 11.37 9.60
C CYS A 87 12.74 12.36 10.72
N GLY A 88 11.73 13.19 10.49
CA GLY A 88 11.21 14.12 11.49
C GLY A 88 10.65 13.41 12.72
N ILE A 89 9.86 12.35 12.53
CA ILE A 89 9.32 11.52 13.62
C ILE A 89 10.47 10.86 14.40
N TRP A 90 11.46 10.30 13.70
CA TRP A 90 12.62 9.68 14.34
C TRP A 90 13.40 10.69 15.20
N LEU A 91 13.68 11.88 14.66
CA LEU A 91 14.36 12.94 15.40
C LEU A 91 13.53 13.44 16.58
N ALA A 92 12.20 13.53 16.45
CA ALA A 92 11.31 13.87 17.56
C ALA A 92 11.34 12.81 18.66
N CYS A 93 11.26 11.52 18.29
CA CYS A 93 11.38 10.41 19.24
C CYS A 93 12.75 10.38 19.94
N GLN A 94 13.83 10.62 19.20
CA GLN A 94 15.18 10.76 19.78
C GLN A 94 15.27 11.98 20.69
N GLY A 95 14.65 13.10 20.32
CA GLY A 95 14.52 14.29 21.15
C GLY A 95 13.81 13.95 22.47
N PHE A 96 12.63 13.34 22.43
CA PHE A 96 11.89 12.91 23.62
C PHE A 96 12.63 11.86 24.45
N ALA A 97 13.40 10.97 23.82
CA ALA A 97 14.24 10.01 24.53
C ALA A 97 15.45 10.68 25.21
N ALA A 98 15.96 11.78 24.64
CA ALA A 98 17.02 12.60 25.20
C ALA A 98 16.52 13.64 26.22
N VAL A 99 15.21 13.80 26.37
CA VAL A 99 14.60 14.62 27.42
C VAL A 99 14.83 13.95 28.77
N THR A 100 15.88 14.38 29.45
CA THR A 100 16.11 14.06 30.86
C THR A 100 15.07 14.78 31.72
N LEU A 101 14.68 14.20 32.86
CA LEU A 101 13.75 14.81 33.83
C LEU A 101 14.13 16.26 34.17
N THR A 102 15.43 16.54 34.24
CA THR A 102 16.01 17.87 34.46
C THR A 102 15.70 18.85 33.33
N SER A 103 15.71 18.44 32.07
CA SER A 103 15.36 19.31 30.93
C SER A 103 13.87 19.67 30.89
N VAL A 104 12.97 18.72 31.20
CA VAL A 104 11.53 18.98 31.34
C VAL A 104 11.28 19.97 32.45
N LEU A 105 11.87 19.73 33.62
CA LEU A 105 11.72 20.61 34.77
C LEU A 105 12.22 22.01 34.44
N PHE A 106 13.36 22.16 33.77
CA PHE A 106 13.92 23.48 33.43
C PHE A 106 13.04 24.29 32.47
N VAL A 107 12.33 23.65 31.54
CA VAL A 107 11.43 24.32 30.59
C VAL A 107 10.04 24.57 31.18
N THR A 108 9.52 23.62 31.96
CA THR A 108 8.15 23.69 32.50
C THR A 108 8.05 24.57 33.74
N LEU A 109 9.07 24.64 34.60
CA LEU A 109 9.07 25.50 35.79
C LEU A 109 8.82 26.99 35.49
N PRO A 110 9.52 27.64 34.54
CA PRO A 110 9.30 29.06 34.28
C PRO A 110 7.90 29.33 33.71
N ILE A 111 7.39 28.43 32.85
CA ILE A 111 6.03 28.55 32.29
C ILE A 111 4.98 28.36 33.39
N ALA A 112 5.15 27.35 34.26
CA ALA A 112 4.27 27.11 35.38
C ALA A 112 4.29 28.26 36.40
N ALA A 113 5.46 28.85 36.66
CA ALA A 113 5.60 30.01 37.53
C ALA A 113 4.85 31.24 36.98
N VAL A 114 4.99 31.51 35.68
CA VAL A 114 4.26 32.61 35.01
C VAL A 114 2.75 32.35 35.03
N ALA A 115 2.32 31.12 34.74
CA ALA A 115 0.91 30.74 34.78
C ALA A 115 0.32 30.85 36.20
N ALA A 116 1.06 30.44 37.22
CA ALA A 116 0.66 30.58 38.61
C ALA A 116 0.54 32.05 39.04
N LEU A 117 1.47 32.91 38.59
CA LEU A 117 1.39 34.34 38.84
C LEU A 117 0.18 34.97 38.14
N ALA A 118 -0.08 34.63 36.88
CA ALA A 118 -1.24 35.10 36.15
C ALA A 118 -2.57 34.63 36.79
N ALA A 119 -2.62 33.37 37.25
CA ALA A 119 -3.77 32.83 37.96
C ALA A 119 -3.99 33.52 39.31
N ALA A 120 -2.92 33.80 40.06
CA ALA A 120 -2.99 34.54 41.32
C ALA A 120 -3.52 35.96 41.09
N ILE A 121 -2.98 36.69 40.11
CA ILE A 121 -3.48 38.02 39.75
C ILE A 121 -4.94 37.95 39.30
N GLY A 122 -5.29 36.99 38.44
CA GLY A 122 -6.67 36.80 37.98
C GLY A 122 -7.64 36.50 39.13
N SER A 123 -7.23 35.67 40.09
CA SER A 123 -8.03 35.36 41.28
C SER A 123 -8.19 36.58 42.21
N ALA A 124 -7.15 37.39 42.38
CA ALA A 124 -7.20 38.61 43.17
C ALA A 124 -8.07 39.69 42.51
N VAL A 125 -7.98 39.87 41.20
CA VAL A 125 -8.86 40.78 40.45
C VAL A 125 -10.32 40.29 40.52
N ARG A 126 -10.54 38.97 40.40
CA ARG A 126 -11.87 38.38 40.52
C ARG A 126 -12.45 38.56 41.91
N SER A 127 -11.67 38.36 42.97
CA SER A 127 -12.14 38.55 44.35
C SER A 127 -12.47 40.02 44.61
N VAL A 128 -11.63 40.96 44.19
CA VAL A 128 -11.90 42.40 44.32
C VAL A 128 -13.15 42.83 43.54
N LYS A 129 -13.37 42.29 42.33
CA LYS A 129 -14.61 42.53 41.57
C LYS A 129 -15.84 41.93 42.25
N ALA A 130 -15.72 40.72 42.80
CA ALA A 130 -16.81 40.06 43.50
C ALA A 130 -17.24 40.85 44.75
N THR A 131 -16.30 41.48 45.46
CA THR A 131 -16.62 42.30 46.63
C THR A 131 -17.34 43.61 46.29
N ARG A 132 -17.25 44.10 45.04
CA ARG A 132 -17.84 45.39 44.61
C ARG A 132 -19.16 45.28 43.84
N THR A 133 -19.71 44.09 43.68
CA THR A 133 -20.98 43.94 42.94
C THR A 133 -22.15 44.10 43.90
N GLU A 134 -22.54 45.35 44.17
CA GLU A 134 -23.84 45.64 44.79
C GLU A 134 -24.92 45.65 43.70
N THR A 135 -25.69 44.55 43.63
CA THR A 135 -26.83 44.45 42.71
C THR A 135 -28.04 45.15 43.32
N HIS A 136 -28.28 46.41 42.96
CA HIS A 136 -29.46 47.14 43.38
C HIS A 136 -30.68 46.71 42.55
N HIS A 137 -31.57 45.93 43.14
CA HIS A 137 -32.83 45.56 42.53
C HIS A 137 -33.88 46.65 42.78
N TYR A 138 -34.32 47.34 41.72
CA TYR A 138 -35.42 48.31 41.79
C TYR A 138 -36.74 47.63 41.45
N TYR A 139 -37.69 47.66 42.39
CA TYR A 139 -39.02 47.06 42.21
C TYR A 139 -40.08 48.17 42.18
N SER A 140 -40.88 48.20 41.13
CA SER A 140 -41.91 49.23 40.88
C SER A 140 -43.31 48.86 41.42
N GLY A 141 -43.40 47.89 42.35
CA GLY A 141 -44.67 47.43 42.91
C GLY A 141 -44.52 46.76 44.28
N PRO A 142 -45.61 46.36 44.95
CA PRO A 142 -45.56 45.67 46.24
C PRO A 142 -44.92 44.28 46.07
N VAL A 143 -43.65 44.15 46.47
CA VAL A 143 -42.89 42.90 46.36
C VAL A 143 -42.70 42.28 47.73
N ARG A 144 -43.14 41.02 47.86
CA ARG A 144 -42.80 40.15 48.98
C ARG A 144 -41.48 39.45 48.66
N GLN A 145 -40.41 39.82 49.36
CA GLN A 145 -39.11 39.16 49.23
C GLN A 145 -39.02 38.00 50.23
N GLU A 146 -38.77 36.80 49.74
CA GLU A 146 -38.50 35.61 50.56
C GLU A 146 -37.06 35.16 50.31
N THR A 147 -36.20 35.31 51.31
CA THR A 147 -34.79 34.91 51.24
C THR A 147 -34.67 33.47 51.72
N ASN A 148 -34.72 32.51 50.79
CA ASN A 148 -34.55 31.10 51.08
C ASN A 148 -33.14 30.64 50.71
N THR A 149 -32.34 30.22 51.70
CA THR A 149 -31.02 29.65 51.48
C THR A 149 -31.17 28.16 51.15
N ILE A 150 -31.06 27.81 49.87
CA ILE A 150 -31.16 26.42 49.40
C ILE A 150 -29.75 25.82 49.32
N THR A 151 -29.45 24.90 50.23
CA THR A 151 -28.20 24.13 50.20
C THR A 151 -28.46 22.78 49.54
N ALA A 152 -28.09 22.63 48.26
CA ALA A 152 -28.22 21.37 47.51
C ALA A 152 -26.83 20.74 47.29
N PRO A 153 -26.42 19.76 48.12
CA PRO A 153 -25.14 19.08 47.93
C PRO A 153 -25.18 18.19 46.66
N ALA A 154 -24.34 18.49 45.68
CA ALA A 154 -24.19 17.71 44.45
C ALA A 154 -22.85 16.96 44.47
N TYR A 155 -22.88 15.69 44.84
CA TYR A 155 -21.70 14.82 44.85
C TYR A 155 -21.81 13.76 43.73
N GLY A 156 -20.82 13.65 42.85
CA GLY A 156 -20.72 12.63 41.80
C GLY A 156 -20.84 13.13 40.35
N LEU A 157 -20.51 12.27 39.37
CA LEU A 157 -20.47 12.58 37.93
C LEU A 157 -21.86 12.84 37.31
N ILE A 158 -22.93 12.26 37.90
CA ILE A 158 -24.32 12.49 37.52
C ILE A 158 -25.14 12.69 38.80
N ALA A 159 -25.04 13.87 39.40
CA ALA A 159 -25.81 14.24 40.58
C ALA A 159 -27.16 14.85 40.18
N ARG A 160 -28.25 14.35 40.76
CA ARG A 160 -29.59 14.91 40.58
C ARG A 160 -29.89 15.87 41.73
N SER A 161 -29.82 17.17 41.50
CA SER A 161 -30.15 18.19 42.51
C SER A 161 -31.65 18.24 42.77
N ARG A 162 -32.07 18.11 44.04
CA ARG A 162 -33.43 18.41 44.49
C ARG A 162 -33.39 19.62 45.41
N ASN A 163 -34.20 20.63 45.12
CA ASN A 163 -34.33 21.82 45.95
C ASN A 163 -35.41 21.55 46.99
N GLU A 164 -35.00 21.21 48.22
CA GLU A 164 -35.93 21.06 49.35
C GLU A 164 -36.03 22.40 50.09
N LEU A 165 -37.20 23.03 49.96
CA LEU A 165 -37.55 24.21 50.75
C LEU A 165 -38.14 23.75 52.08
N HIS A 166 -37.34 23.83 53.15
CA HIS A 166 -37.88 23.72 54.51
C HIS A 166 -38.45 25.09 54.89
N ARG A 167 -39.73 25.11 55.26
CA ARG A 167 -40.50 26.31 55.63
C ARG A 167 -40.35 26.62 57.12
#